data_AF-A0A3S2EPE8-F1
#
_entry.id   AF-A0A3S2EPE8-F1
#
_cell.length_a   1.000
_cell.length_b   1.000
_cell.length_c   1.000
_cell.angle_alpha   90.00
_cell.angle_beta   90.00
_cell.angle_gamma   90.00
#
_symmetry.space_group_name_H-M   'P 1'
#
loop_
_entity.id
_entity.type
_entity.pdbx_description
1 polymer ?
#
loop_
_entity_poly.entity_id
_entity_poly.type
_entity_poly.pdbx_seq_one_letter_code
_entity_poly.pdbx_strand_id
1 'polypeptide(L)'
;MISAKRLCLSAILLLAAALPAYAHVGLGTTSSFTAGFMHPLSGLDHMTVMIAVGLWAALKGGKAVLAWPAAFVGVMVVGGALGMLHMPLPFVEPGILASVVTLGLLVALAIDLPVSAGVAIIGLFALFHGHAHGTEVPENAGGLEYMAGFAIATPLLHATGIATGL
;
A
#
# COMPACT_ATOMS: atom_id res chain seq x y z
N MET A 1 -2.26 -16.52 22.08
CA MET A 1 -1.26 -17.19 21.23
C MET A 1 -1.98 -17.81 20.04
N ILE A 2 -1.85 -17.24 18.84
CA ILE A 2 -2.46 -17.79 17.62
C ILE A 2 -1.64 -19.00 17.20
N SER A 3 -2.28 -20.16 16.98
CA SER A 3 -1.60 -21.39 16.58
C SER A 3 -1.06 -21.27 15.15
N ALA A 4 0.14 -21.81 14.89
CA ALA A 4 0.76 -21.84 13.56
C ALA A 4 -0.15 -22.41 12.47
N LYS A 5 -1.05 -23.36 12.81
CA LYS A 5 -2.05 -23.90 11.90
C LYS A 5 -3.06 -22.84 11.43
N ARG A 6 -3.47 -21.92 12.31
CA ARG A 6 -4.37 -20.82 11.95
C ARG A 6 -3.65 -19.80 11.07
N LEU A 7 -2.37 -19.54 11.34
CA LEU A 7 -1.57 -18.63 10.51
C LEU A 7 -1.37 -19.16 9.08
N CYS A 8 -1.05 -20.45 8.92
CA CYS A 8 -0.98 -21.08 7.61
C CYS A 8 -2.33 -21.07 6.87
N LEU A 9 -3.43 -21.33 7.58
CA LEU A 9 -4.76 -21.33 6.98
C LEU A 9 -5.16 -19.93 6.51
N SER A 10 -4.87 -18.89 7.30
CA SER A 10 -5.08 -17.50 6.89
C SER A 10 -4.23 -17.11 5.67
N ALA A 11 -2.96 -17.53 5.63
CA ALA A 11 -2.08 -17.27 4.49
C ALA A 11 -2.57 -17.95 3.21
N ILE A 12 -3.07 -19.19 3.31
CA ILE A 12 -3.66 -19.93 2.17
C ILE A 12 -4.95 -19.25 1.69
N LEU A 13 -5.81 -18.79 2.60
CA LEU A 13 -7.04 -18.10 2.25
C LEU A 13 -6.78 -16.72 1.60
N LEU A 14 -5.74 -16.01 2.05
CA LEU A 14 -5.28 -14.76 1.43
C LEU A 14 -4.73 -14.98 0.01
N LEU A 15 -3.96 -16.06 -0.19
CA LEU A 15 -3.46 -16.42 -1.52
C LEU A 15 -4.60 -16.82 -2.48
N ALA A 16 -5.62 -17.50 -1.98
CA ALA A 16 -6.80 -17.88 -2.77
C ALA A 16 -7.72 -16.70 -3.10
N ALA A 17 -7.66 -15.61 -2.32
CA ALA A 17 -8.40 -14.38 -2.58
C ALA A 17 -7.73 -13.48 -3.62
N ALA A 18 -6.47 -13.74 -3.99
CA ALA A 18 -5.73 -13.03 -5.03
C ALA A 18 -6.13 -13.50 -6.46
N LEU A 19 -7.42 -13.54 -6.74
CA LEU A 19 -7.91 -13.67 -8.12
C LEU A 19 -7.82 -12.31 -8.82
N PRO A 20 -7.57 -12.26 -10.15
CA PRO A 20 -7.56 -11.01 -10.87
C PRO A 20 -8.93 -10.35 -10.76
N ALA A 21 -8.98 -9.16 -10.16
CA ALA A 21 -10.16 -8.33 -10.19
C ALA A 21 -10.25 -7.71 -11.59
N TYR A 22 -11.18 -8.20 -12.41
CA TYR A 22 -11.60 -7.47 -13.61
C TYR A 22 -12.34 -6.21 -13.15
N ALA A 23 -11.62 -5.12 -12.94
CA ALA A 23 -12.24 -3.82 -12.74
C ALA A 23 -12.95 -3.43 -14.05
N HIS A 24 -14.27 -3.32 -14.01
CA HIS A 24 -15.00 -2.64 -15.07
C HIS A 24 -14.41 -1.22 -15.21
N VAL A 25 -13.78 -0.94 -16.34
CA VAL A 25 -13.35 0.42 -16.68
C VAL A 25 -14.63 1.26 -16.73
N GLY A 26 -14.84 2.09 -15.71
CA GLY A 26 -16.06 2.87 -15.58
C GLY A 26 -16.24 3.72 -16.82
N LEU A 27 -17.27 3.43 -17.62
CA LEU A 27 -17.74 4.28 -18.71
C LEU A 27 -18.42 5.52 -18.08
N GLY A 28 -17.62 6.42 -17.53
CA GLY A 28 -18.10 7.62 -16.87
C GLY A 28 -16.99 8.64 -16.68
N THR A 29 -17.36 9.92 -16.76
CA THR A 29 -16.49 11.08 -16.50
C THR A 29 -16.19 11.22 -15.00
N THR A 30 -15.67 10.18 -14.36
CA THR A 30 -15.18 10.31 -12.98
C THR A 30 -14.01 11.31 -13.00
N SER A 31 -14.02 12.27 -12.08
CA SER A 31 -12.90 13.21 -11.99
C SER A 31 -11.62 12.43 -11.72
N SER A 32 -10.51 12.85 -12.34
CA SER A 32 -9.24 12.13 -12.24
C SER A 32 -8.78 11.99 -10.79
N PHE A 33 -9.06 13.00 -9.96
CA PHE A 33 -8.91 12.93 -8.51
C PHE A 33 -9.70 11.79 -7.85
N THR A 34 -10.99 11.65 -8.15
CA THR A 34 -11.85 10.61 -7.55
C THR A 34 -11.36 9.22 -7.95
N ALA A 35 -10.96 9.05 -9.22
CA ALA A 35 -10.38 7.80 -9.69
C ALA A 35 -9.09 7.46 -8.93
N GLY A 36 -8.19 8.43 -8.76
CA GLY A 36 -6.98 8.26 -7.96
C GLY A 36 -7.27 7.95 -6.49
N PHE A 37 -8.22 8.66 -5.88
CA PHE A 37 -8.62 8.42 -4.49
C PHE A 37 -9.17 7.00 -4.28
N MET A 38 -9.98 6.51 -5.21
CA MET A 38 -10.58 5.18 -5.12
C MET A 38 -9.61 4.04 -5.45
N HIS A 39 -8.52 4.33 -6.16
CA HIS A 39 -7.59 3.29 -6.63
C HIS A 39 -7.01 2.47 -5.45
N PRO A 40 -6.38 3.04 -4.41
CA PRO A 40 -5.87 2.24 -3.29
C PRO A 40 -6.93 1.34 -2.61
N LEU A 41 -8.22 1.67 -2.75
CA LEU A 41 -9.33 0.93 -2.17
C LEU A 41 -9.84 -0.21 -3.09
N SER A 42 -9.52 -0.18 -4.39
CA SER A 42 -9.94 -1.23 -5.33
C SER A 42 -9.05 -2.48 -5.29
N GLY A 43 -7.77 -2.32 -4.88
CA GLY A 43 -6.82 -3.42 -4.72
C GLY A 43 -6.71 -3.88 -3.27
N LEU A 44 -7.08 -5.14 -2.98
CA LEU A 44 -6.97 -5.69 -1.62
C LEU A 44 -5.52 -5.76 -1.14
N ASP A 45 -4.56 -5.97 -2.05
CA ASP A 45 -3.14 -5.95 -1.77
C ASP A 45 -2.66 -4.57 -1.29
N HIS A 46 -3.01 -3.51 -2.01
CA HIS A 46 -2.69 -2.12 -1.67
C HIS A 46 -3.35 -1.71 -0.35
N MET A 47 -4.65 -1.95 -0.23
CA MET A 47 -5.41 -1.61 0.98
C MET A 47 -4.84 -2.33 2.21
N THR A 48 -4.53 -3.63 2.09
CA THR A 48 -3.96 -4.42 3.20
C THR A 48 -2.61 -3.87 3.63
N VAL A 49 -1.72 -3.53 2.69
CA VAL A 49 -0.39 -2.99 3.00
C VAL A 49 -0.51 -1.61 3.65
N MET A 50 -1.34 -0.73 3.12
CA MET A 50 -1.50 0.62 3.67
C MET A 50 -2.08 0.58 5.09
N ILE A 51 -3.06 -0.28 5.35
CA ILE A 51 -3.56 -0.49 6.72
C ILE A 51 -2.47 -1.11 7.60
N ALA A 52 -1.73 -2.12 7.11
CA ALA A 52 -0.67 -2.78 7.86
C ALA A 52 0.47 -1.83 8.24
N VAL A 53 0.84 -0.87 7.39
CA VAL A 53 1.81 0.20 7.72
C VAL A 53 1.35 0.98 8.95
N GLY A 54 0.09 1.40 8.96
CA GLY A 54 -0.48 2.14 10.09
C GLY A 54 -0.53 1.32 11.37
N LEU A 55 -1.00 0.07 11.26
CA LEU A 55 -1.10 -0.85 12.39
C LEU A 55 0.29 -1.16 12.98
N TRP A 56 1.28 -1.44 12.13
CA TRP A 56 2.65 -1.68 12.60
C TRP A 56 3.23 -0.43 13.28
N ALA A 57 2.95 0.76 12.74
CA ALA A 57 3.38 2.02 13.33
C ALA A 57 2.78 2.26 14.71
N ALA A 58 1.51 1.91 14.93
CA ALA A 58 0.86 1.94 16.24
C ALA A 58 1.48 0.93 17.23
N LEU A 59 1.69 -0.32 16.79
CA LEU A 59 2.34 -1.35 17.61
C LEU A 59 3.75 -0.94 18.07
N LYS A 60 4.52 -0.27 17.19
CA LYS A 60 5.85 0.25 17.53
C LYS A 60 5.79 1.49 18.43
N GLY A 61 4.83 2.38 18.19
CA GLY A 61 4.66 3.64 18.92
C GLY A 61 5.77 4.66 18.67
N GLY A 62 5.79 5.70 19.50
CA GLY A 62 6.80 6.76 19.47
C GLY A 62 6.92 7.44 18.09
N LYS A 63 8.16 7.61 17.60
CA LYS A 63 8.42 8.28 16.31
C LYS A 63 7.91 7.50 15.09
N ALA A 64 7.67 6.19 15.21
CA ALA A 64 7.23 5.35 14.09
C ALA A 64 5.84 5.74 13.58
N VAL A 65 4.94 6.15 14.48
CA VAL A 65 3.56 6.58 14.17
C VAL A 65 3.52 7.67 13.10
N LEU A 66 4.54 8.53 13.03
CA LEU A 66 4.66 9.54 12.00
C LEU A 66 5.65 9.16 10.89
N ALA A 67 6.83 8.65 11.26
CA ALA A 67 7.91 8.42 10.31
C ALA A 67 7.56 7.38 9.24
N TRP A 68 6.85 6.31 9.62
CA TRP A 68 6.52 5.20 8.72
C TRP A 68 5.44 5.56 7.69
N PRO A 69 4.27 6.10 8.09
CA PRO A 69 3.30 6.63 7.11
C PRO A 69 3.88 7.71 6.20
N ALA A 70 4.68 8.63 6.74
CA ALA A 70 5.30 9.69 5.94
C ALA A 70 6.30 9.13 4.92
N ALA A 71 7.11 8.14 5.30
CA ALA A 71 8.02 7.46 4.39
C ALA A 71 7.26 6.74 3.27
N PHE A 72 6.16 6.05 3.60
CA PHE A 72 5.33 5.39 2.61
C PHE A 72 4.76 6.40 1.60
N VAL A 73 4.06 7.43 2.06
CA VAL A 73 3.45 8.43 1.17
C VAL A 73 4.51 9.14 0.32
N GLY A 74 5.62 9.55 0.93
CA GLY A 74 6.69 10.26 0.22
C GLY A 74 7.32 9.44 -0.90
N VAL A 75 7.69 8.19 -0.62
CA VAL A 75 8.30 7.31 -1.63
C VAL A 75 7.26 6.82 -2.66
N MET A 76 6.02 6.59 -2.24
CA MET A 76 4.93 6.22 -3.14
C MET A 76 4.66 7.31 -4.18
N VAL A 77 4.68 8.60 -3.80
CA VAL A 77 4.56 9.71 -4.76
C VAL A 77 5.70 9.69 -5.78
N VAL A 78 6.93 9.42 -5.34
CA VAL A 78 8.07 9.26 -6.26
C VAL A 78 7.85 8.07 -7.21
N GLY A 79 7.45 6.91 -6.67
CA GLY A 79 7.10 5.75 -7.49
C GLY A 79 6.01 6.05 -8.52
N GLY A 80 4.95 6.77 -8.11
CA GLY A 80 3.86 7.18 -8.99
C GLY A 80 4.33 8.07 -10.13
N ALA A 81 5.22 9.02 -9.86
CA ALA A 81 5.82 9.83 -10.90
C ALA A 81 6.63 8.97 -11.89
N LEU A 82 7.41 7.99 -11.40
CA LEU A 82 8.16 7.07 -12.27
C LEU A 82 7.25 6.20 -13.14
N GLY A 83 6.13 5.70 -12.57
CA GLY A 83 5.13 4.93 -13.30
C GLY A 83 4.47 5.74 -14.42
N MET A 84 4.08 6.99 -14.14
CA MET A 84 3.53 7.90 -15.15
C MET A 84 4.52 8.23 -16.28
N LEU A 85 5.81 8.28 -15.96
CA LEU A 85 6.87 8.46 -16.95
C LEU A 85 7.18 7.16 -17.72
N HIS A 86 6.44 6.08 -17.47
CA HIS A 86 6.66 4.75 -18.06
C HIS A 86 8.09 4.25 -17.86
N MET A 87 8.74 4.67 -16.77
CA MET A 87 10.08 4.19 -16.43
C MET A 87 9.96 2.72 -16.01
N PRO A 88 10.68 1.79 -16.65
CA PRO A 88 10.57 0.38 -16.31
C PRO A 88 11.10 0.13 -14.90
N LEU A 89 10.25 -0.42 -14.03
CA LEU A 89 10.62 -0.93 -12.73
C LEU A 89 10.36 -2.44 -12.73
N PRO A 90 11.38 -3.30 -12.65
CA PRO A 90 11.17 -4.74 -12.63
C PRO A 90 10.54 -5.17 -11.30
N PHE A 91 9.82 -6.30 -11.33
CA PHE A 91 9.25 -6.94 -10.14
C PHE A 91 8.21 -6.12 -9.36
N VAL A 92 7.46 -5.22 -10.01
CA VAL A 92 6.40 -4.43 -9.35
C VAL A 92 5.36 -5.33 -8.67
N GLU A 93 4.73 -6.23 -9.42
CA GLU A 93 3.74 -7.17 -8.88
C GLU A 93 4.35 -8.10 -7.80
N PRO A 94 5.50 -8.79 -8.02
CA PRO A 94 6.17 -9.53 -6.96
C PRO A 94 6.52 -8.69 -5.72
N GLY A 95 6.90 -7.43 -5.89
CA GLY A 95 7.23 -6.50 -4.82
C GLY A 95 6.01 -6.15 -3.97
N ILE A 96 4.86 -5.95 -4.60
CA ILE A 96 3.56 -5.75 -3.95
C ILE A 96 3.14 -7.01 -3.18
N LEU A 97 3.27 -8.20 -3.77
CA LEU A 97 2.96 -9.44 -3.05
C LEU A 97 3.90 -9.68 -1.86
N ALA A 98 5.19 -9.38 -2.04
CA ALA A 98 6.17 -9.46 -0.97
C ALA A 98 5.88 -8.48 0.18
N SER A 99 5.33 -7.30 -0.11
CA SER A 99 4.96 -6.31 0.92
C SER A 99 3.83 -6.81 1.81
N VAL A 100 2.79 -7.43 1.23
CA VAL A 100 1.67 -8.04 1.96
C VAL A 100 2.17 -9.09 2.94
N VAL A 101 3.01 -10.03 2.47
CA VAL A 101 3.56 -11.09 3.32
C VAL A 101 4.49 -10.52 4.39
N THR A 102 5.39 -9.61 4.01
CA THR A 102 6.40 -9.06 4.92
C THR A 102 5.76 -8.23 6.02
N LEU A 103 4.92 -7.25 5.68
CA LEU A 103 4.25 -6.43 6.69
C LEU A 103 3.25 -7.26 7.50
N GLY A 104 2.54 -8.19 6.88
CA GLY A 104 1.66 -9.13 7.58
C GLY A 104 2.40 -9.93 8.66
N LEU A 105 3.58 -10.45 8.35
CA LEU A 105 4.43 -11.17 9.32
C LEU A 105 4.98 -10.24 10.41
N LEU A 106 5.45 -9.03 10.04
CA LEU A 106 5.97 -8.04 11.00
C LEU A 106 4.90 -7.64 12.01
N VAL A 107 3.67 -7.42 11.55
CA VAL A 107 2.50 -7.14 12.41
C VAL A 107 2.13 -8.37 13.24
N ALA A 108 1.94 -9.53 12.61
CA ALA A 108 1.44 -10.74 13.28
C ALA A 108 2.39 -11.27 14.37
N LEU A 109 3.69 -11.09 14.18
CA LEU A 109 4.73 -11.48 15.13
C LEU A 109 5.15 -10.34 16.06
N ALA A 110 4.54 -9.15 15.92
CA ALA A 110 4.88 -7.94 16.66
C ALA A 110 6.40 -7.66 16.68
N ILE A 111 7.04 -7.77 15.51
CA ILE A 111 8.49 -7.60 15.40
C ILE A 111 8.85 -6.14 15.69
N ASP A 112 9.69 -5.96 16.70
CA ASP A 112 10.17 -4.65 17.13
C ASP A 112 11.48 -4.28 16.43
N LEU A 113 11.41 -3.42 15.42
CA LEU A 113 12.57 -2.93 14.66
C LEU A 113 12.90 -1.47 15.00
N PRO A 114 14.17 -1.03 14.82
CA PRO A 114 14.49 0.38 14.90
C PRO A 114 13.74 1.16 13.81
N VAL A 115 13.36 2.41 14.11
CA VAL A 115 12.52 3.24 13.21
C VAL A 115 13.13 3.37 11.81
N SER A 116 14.46 3.50 11.72
CA SER A 116 15.19 3.58 10.45
C SER A 116 15.05 2.33 9.58
N ALA A 117 15.06 1.14 10.17
CA ALA A 117 14.83 -0.11 9.43
C ALA A 117 13.40 -0.18 8.90
N GLY A 118 12.42 0.25 9.71
CA GLY A 118 11.03 0.34 9.26
C GLY A 118 10.86 1.33 8.10
N VAL A 119 11.51 2.50 8.15
CA VAL A 119 11.53 3.45 7.02
C VAL A 119 12.08 2.82 5.74
N ALA A 120 13.18 2.05 5.84
CA ALA A 120 13.77 1.40 4.68
C ALA A 120 12.84 0.33 4.07
N ILE A 121 12.26 -0.53 4.92
CA ILE A 121 11.34 -1.59 4.48
C ILE A 121 10.08 -0.99 3.84
N ILE A 122 9.46 -0.04 4.52
CA ILE A 122 8.22 0.60 4.08
C ILE A 122 8.47 1.42 2.82
N GLY A 123 9.57 2.19 2.76
CA GLY A 123 9.95 2.96 1.58
C GLY A 123 10.18 2.07 0.36
N LEU A 124 10.87 0.93 0.52
CA LEU A 124 11.06 -0.02 -0.56
C LEU A 124 9.72 -0.50 -1.14
N PHE A 125 8.79 -0.93 -0.30
CA PHE A 125 7.49 -1.39 -0.77
C PHE A 125 6.63 -0.25 -1.34
N ALA A 126 6.68 0.92 -0.73
CA ALA A 126 5.98 2.11 -1.20
C ALA A 126 6.37 2.48 -2.63
N LEU A 127 7.64 2.26 -3.03
CA LEU A 127 8.09 2.50 -4.40
C LEU A 127 7.30 1.65 -5.42
N PHE A 128 7.11 0.36 -5.14
CA PHE A 128 6.38 -0.56 -6.02
C PHE A 128 4.88 -0.21 -6.10
N HIS A 129 4.25 0.05 -4.95
CA HIS A 129 2.84 0.48 -4.91
C HIS A 129 2.64 1.81 -5.65
N GLY A 130 3.54 2.77 -5.43
CA GLY A 130 3.52 4.04 -6.14
C GLY A 130 3.65 3.85 -7.64
N HIS A 131 4.63 3.05 -8.08
CA HIS A 131 4.85 2.77 -9.49
C HIS A 131 3.63 2.13 -10.17
N ALA A 132 2.98 1.16 -9.53
CA ALA A 132 1.73 0.57 -10.01
C ALA A 132 0.64 1.64 -10.15
N HIS A 133 0.40 2.45 -9.11
CA HIS A 133 -0.58 3.54 -9.19
C HIS A 133 -0.31 4.53 -10.33
N GLY A 134 0.95 4.88 -10.56
CA GLY A 134 1.34 5.79 -11.63
C GLY A 134 1.18 5.22 -13.03
N THR A 135 1.42 3.92 -13.19
CA THR A 135 1.32 3.21 -14.48
C THR A 135 -0.14 3.05 -14.93
N GLU A 136 -1.08 3.00 -14.00
CA GLU A 136 -2.50 2.82 -14.28
C GLU A 136 -3.28 4.14 -14.44
N VAL A 137 -2.58 5.27 -14.44
CA VAL A 137 -3.19 6.57 -14.75
C VAL A 137 -3.75 6.54 -16.17
N PRO A 138 -5.05 6.79 -16.39
CA PRO A 138 -5.62 6.79 -17.74
C PRO A 138 -4.98 7.86 -18.63
N GLU A 139 -4.65 7.52 -19.88
CA GLU A 139 -3.96 8.42 -20.83
C GLU A 139 -4.69 9.77 -21.03
N ASN A 140 -6.02 9.77 -20.91
CA ASN A 140 -6.87 10.95 -21.11
C ASN A 140 -7.27 11.66 -19.79
N ALA A 141 -6.64 11.31 -18.67
CA ALA A 141 -6.95 11.86 -17.35
C ALA A 141 -5.84 12.79 -16.83
N GLY A 142 -6.20 13.72 -15.94
CA GLY A 142 -5.25 14.62 -15.29
C GLY A 142 -4.38 13.90 -14.27
N GLY A 143 -3.23 13.36 -14.69
CA GLY A 143 -2.38 12.52 -13.84
C GLY A 143 -1.97 13.15 -12.48
N LEU A 144 -1.81 14.48 -12.40
CA LEU A 144 -1.57 15.17 -11.13
C LEU A 144 -2.77 15.08 -10.16
N GLU A 145 -4.00 15.20 -10.67
CA GLU A 145 -5.20 15.08 -9.85
C GLU A 145 -5.34 13.63 -9.35
N TYR A 146 -5.08 12.66 -10.22
CA TYR A 146 -5.04 11.25 -9.86
C TYR A 146 -4.01 10.97 -8.76
N MET A 147 -2.79 11.48 -8.91
CA MET A 147 -1.74 11.36 -7.90
C MET A 147 -2.14 11.99 -6.57
N ALA A 148 -2.74 13.19 -6.61
CA ALA A 148 -3.25 13.83 -5.41
C ALA A 148 -4.33 12.98 -4.72
N GLY A 149 -5.20 12.34 -5.51
CA GLY A 149 -6.23 11.42 -5.03
C GLY A 149 -5.65 10.26 -4.23
N PHE A 150 -4.78 9.44 -4.82
CA PHE A 150 -4.21 8.29 -4.11
C PHE A 150 -3.28 8.70 -2.97
N ALA A 151 -2.55 9.82 -3.12
CA ALA A 151 -1.67 10.34 -2.08
C ALA A 151 -2.45 10.83 -0.84
N ILE A 152 -3.71 11.22 -0.99
CA ILE A 152 -4.61 11.56 0.13
C ILE A 152 -5.32 10.31 0.68
N ALA A 153 -5.74 9.37 -0.16
CA ALA A 153 -6.38 8.14 0.29
C ALA A 153 -5.45 7.28 1.18
N THR A 154 -4.17 7.22 0.81
CA THR A 154 -3.15 6.42 1.50
C THR A 154 -2.97 6.77 2.98
N PRO A 155 -2.75 8.02 3.40
CA PRO A 155 -2.66 8.37 4.81
C PRO A 155 -3.96 8.13 5.59
N LEU A 156 -5.14 8.14 4.95
CA LEU A 156 -6.39 7.75 5.60
C LEU A 156 -6.44 6.25 5.89
N LEU A 157 -5.92 5.42 4.98
CA LEU A 157 -5.75 3.99 5.22
C LEU A 157 -4.71 3.71 6.31
N HIS A 158 -3.58 4.43 6.32
CA HIS A 158 -2.63 4.38 7.43
C HIS A 158 -3.28 4.79 8.76
N ALA A 159 -4.06 5.87 8.78
CA ALA A 159 -4.76 6.33 9.98
C ALA A 159 -5.75 5.28 10.49
N THR A 160 -6.43 4.55 9.59
CA THR A 160 -7.29 3.42 9.95
C THR A 160 -6.50 2.32 10.66
N GLY A 161 -5.34 1.94 10.09
CA GLY A 161 -4.44 0.98 10.74
C GLY A 161 -3.95 1.45 12.11
N ILE A 162 -3.54 2.72 12.22
CA ILE A 162 -3.11 3.31 13.49
C ILE A 162 -4.23 3.24 14.53
N ALA A 163 -5.44 3.66 14.15
CA ALA A 163 -6.61 3.66 15.04
C ALA A 163 -6.98 2.25 15.53
N THR A 164 -6.75 1.21 14.73
CA THR A 164 -6.98 -0.19 15.16
C THR A 164 -5.91 -0.75 16.09
N GLY A 165 -4.72 -0.14 16.13
CA GLY A 165 -3.58 -0.60 16.92
C GLY A 165 -3.37 0.14 18.24
N LEU A 166 -4.15 1.19 18.50
CA LEU A 166 -4.18 1.95 19.76
C LEU A 166 -5.32 1.45 20.66
#